data_AF-A0A6I6MJB1-F1
#
_entry.id   AF-A0A6I6MJB1-F1
#
_cell.length_a   1.000
_cell.length_b   1.000
_cell.length_c   1.000
_cell.angle_alpha   90.00
_cell.angle_beta   90.00
_cell.angle_gamma   90.00
#
_symmetry.space_group_name_H-M   'P 1'
#
loop_
_entity.id
_entity.type
_entity.pdbx_description
1 polymer ?
#
loop_
_entity_poly.entity_id
_entity_poly.type
_entity_poly.pdbx_seq_one_letter_code
_entity_poly.pdbx_strand_id
1 'polypeptide(L)'
;MNVIDGWSLLAQIALWVVIAIALAVAFTYFSRPRTRALYPGGNRRYLAALTVQAAGFMIPIPVVIILLIGRLPAGIDVMIAVAVGIGVIFLLRALPATGPLLKDLHRARVEAVMERLGPRPPESKP
;
A
#
# COMPACT_ATOMS: atom_id res chain seq x y z
N MET A 1 10.94 3.23 37.48
CA MET A 1 10.32 2.48 36.35
C MET A 1 9.29 3.40 35.72
N ASN A 2 9.49 3.84 34.47
CA ASN A 2 8.47 4.60 33.75
C ASN A 2 7.31 3.64 33.46
N VAL A 3 6.17 3.85 34.11
CA VAL A 3 4.92 3.18 33.73
C VAL A 3 4.52 3.78 32.40
N ILE A 4 4.79 3.06 31.30
CA ILE A 4 4.34 3.46 29.98
C ILE A 4 2.82 3.29 29.99
N ASP A 5 2.10 4.40 29.90
CA ASP A 5 0.65 4.37 29.73
C ASP A 5 0.33 3.65 28.41
N GLY A 6 -0.41 2.54 28.49
CA GLY A 6 -0.78 1.75 27.31
C GLY A 6 -1.50 2.57 26.25
N TRP A 7 -2.24 3.62 26.66
CA TRP A 7 -2.88 4.54 25.73
C TRP A 7 -1.87 5.37 24.94
N SER A 8 -0.82 5.86 25.61
CA SER A 8 0.25 6.63 24.97
C SER A 8 1.01 5.80 23.93
N LEU A 9 1.23 4.52 24.20
CA LEU A 9 1.88 3.59 23.28
C LEU A 9 1.01 3.34 22.05
N LEU A 10 -0.29 3.08 22.23
CA LEU A 10 -1.23 2.88 21.12
C LEU A 10 -1.36 4.14 20.25
N ALA A 11 -1.42 5.32 20.87
CA ALA A 11 -1.46 6.59 20.14
C ALA A 11 -0.19 6.83 19.32
N GLN A 12 0.99 6.50 19.86
CA GLN A 12 2.25 6.57 19.12
C GLN A 12 2.27 5.59 17.94
N ILE A 13 1.84 4.34 18.15
CA ILE A 13 1.76 3.34 17.08
C ILE A 13 0.81 3.83 15.97
N ALA A 14 -0.37 4.32 16.34
CA ALA A 14 -1.34 4.85 15.37
C ALA A 14 -0.75 6.03 14.58
N LEU A 15 -0.07 6.97 15.24
CA LEU A 15 0.60 8.09 14.59
C LEU A 15 1.66 7.62 13.59
N TRP A 16 2.51 6.67 13.99
CA TRP A 16 3.55 6.11 13.11
C TRP A 16 2.96 5.41 11.89
N VAL A 17 1.87 4.65 12.07
CA VAL A 17 1.16 4.00 10.97
C VAL A 17 0.58 5.03 9.99
N VAL A 18 -0.06 6.08 10.50
CA VAL A 18 -0.60 7.16 9.67
C VAL A 18 0.52 7.86 8.88
N ILE A 19 1.64 8.17 9.52
CA ILE A 19 2.80 8.77 8.86
C ILE A 19 3.35 7.84 7.78
N ALA A 20 3.52 6.55 8.08
CA ALA A 20 4.01 5.56 7.11
C ALA A 20 3.09 5.43 5.89
N ILE A 21 1.77 5.39 6.10
CA ILE A 21 0.78 5.38 5.02
C ILE A 21 0.90 6.66 4.19
N ALA A 22 0.95 7.83 4.82
CA ALA A 22 1.04 9.10 4.11
C ALA A 22 2.32 9.18 3.25
N LEU A 23 3.46 8.76 3.80
CA LEU A 23 4.73 8.70 3.07
C LEU A 23 4.68 7.72 1.90
N ALA A 24 4.16 6.50 2.11
CA ALA A 24 4.05 5.49 1.05
C ALA A 24 3.14 5.97 -0.10
N VAL A 25 2.00 6.59 0.25
CA VAL A 25 1.06 7.17 -0.72
C VAL A 25 1.71 8.32 -1.47
N ALA A 26 2.31 9.29 -0.77
CA ALA A 26 2.95 10.45 -1.38
C ALA A 26 4.10 10.02 -2.31
N PHE A 27 5.00 9.17 -1.82
CA PHE A 27 6.11 8.65 -2.62
C PHE A 27 5.61 7.96 -3.89
N THR A 28 4.63 7.08 -3.78
CA THR A 28 4.08 6.37 -4.95
C THR A 28 3.34 7.32 -5.91
N TYR A 29 2.65 8.32 -5.37
CA TYR A 29 1.90 9.30 -6.15
C TYR A 29 2.82 10.19 -6.99
N PHE A 30 3.94 10.65 -6.43
CA PHE A 30 4.89 11.52 -7.12
C PHE A 30 5.88 10.75 -8.00
N SER A 31 6.30 9.55 -7.61
CA SER A 31 7.25 8.75 -8.41
C SER A 31 6.63 8.09 -9.65
N ARG A 32 5.29 8.01 -9.75
CA ARG A 32 4.60 7.32 -10.84
C ARG A 32 3.60 8.21 -11.62
N PRO A 33 4.07 9.31 -12.25
CA PRO A 33 3.19 10.23 -12.96
C PRO A 33 2.46 9.60 -14.15
N ARG A 34 3.08 8.63 -14.84
CA ARG A 34 2.45 7.92 -15.98
C ARG A 34 1.29 7.03 -15.54
N THR A 35 1.50 6.18 -14.53
CA THR A 35 0.43 5.34 -13.94
C THR A 35 -0.73 6.20 -13.46
N ARG A 36 -0.45 7.36 -12.86
CA ARG A 36 -1.48 8.32 -12.45
C ARG A 36 -2.29 8.85 -13.63
N ALA A 37 -1.62 9.23 -14.73
CA ALA A 37 -2.29 9.75 -15.93
C ALA A 37 -3.19 8.71 -16.60
N LEU A 38 -2.79 7.43 -16.58
CA LEU A 38 -3.55 6.32 -17.15
C LEU A 38 -4.68 5.82 -16.25
N TYR A 39 -4.76 6.27 -14.99
CA TYR A 39 -5.70 5.71 -14.03
C TYR A 39 -7.15 6.16 -14.30
N PRO A 40 -8.12 5.23 -14.39
CA PRO A 40 -9.51 5.56 -14.70
C PRO A 40 -10.18 6.34 -13.56
N GLY A 41 -10.85 7.44 -13.89
CA GLY A 41 -11.45 8.36 -12.91
C GLY A 41 -10.45 9.37 -12.30
N GLY A 42 -9.25 9.46 -12.87
CA GLY A 42 -8.31 10.57 -12.65
C GLY A 42 -7.60 10.57 -11.29
N ASN A 43 -6.92 11.69 -11.02
CA ASN A 43 -5.95 11.82 -9.93
C ASN A 43 -6.54 11.56 -8.53
N ARG A 44 -7.77 12.03 -8.27
CA ARG A 44 -8.42 11.86 -6.96
C ARG A 44 -8.76 10.39 -6.68
N ARG A 45 -9.25 9.68 -7.69
CA ARG A 45 -9.57 8.25 -7.58
C ARG A 45 -8.30 7.39 -7.49
N TYR A 46 -7.23 7.80 -8.17
CA TYR A 46 -5.90 7.19 -8.02
C TYR A 46 -5.36 7.36 -6.60
N LEU A 47 -5.45 8.57 -6.04
CA LEU A 47 -5.03 8.84 -4.66
C LEU A 47 -5.83 7.98 -3.67
N ALA A 48 -7.15 7.90 -3.83
CA ALA A 48 -8.00 7.04 -3.00
C ALA A 48 -7.59 5.56 -3.08
N ALA A 49 -7.29 5.06 -4.28
CA ALA A 49 -6.84 3.68 -4.47
C ALA A 49 -5.48 3.41 -3.81
N LEU A 50 -4.54 4.36 -3.88
CA LEU A 50 -3.27 4.27 -3.15
C LEU A 50 -3.48 4.25 -1.65
N THR A 51 -4.34 5.13 -1.12
CA THR A 51 -4.66 5.18 0.31
C THR A 51 -5.30 3.88 0.78
N VAL A 52 -6.29 3.35 0.05
CA VAL A 52 -6.92 2.07 0.37
C VAL A 52 -5.91 0.93 0.35
N GLN A 53 -5.02 0.89 -0.66
CA GLN A 53 -3.99 -0.14 -0.74
C GLN A 53 -3.01 -0.05 0.43
N ALA A 54 -2.49 1.14 0.73
CA ALA A 54 -1.51 1.36 1.79
C ALA A 54 -2.12 1.10 3.17
N ALA A 55 -3.32 1.62 3.43
CA ALA A 55 -4.03 1.42 4.69
C ALA A 55 -4.39 -0.06 4.91
N GLY A 56 -4.92 -0.73 3.87
CA GLY A 56 -5.26 -2.15 3.93
C GLY A 56 -4.05 -3.04 4.23
N PHE A 57 -2.86 -2.65 3.80
CA PHE A 57 -1.63 -3.37 4.12
C PHE A 57 -1.07 -3.02 5.50
N MET A 58 -0.98 -1.73 5.83
CA MET A 58 -0.22 -1.25 6.99
C MET A 58 -1.00 -1.30 8.31
N ILE A 59 -2.32 -1.07 8.31
CA ILE A 59 -3.13 -1.03 9.54
C ILE A 59 -3.13 -2.38 10.29
N PRO A 60 -3.24 -3.55 9.61
CA PRO A 60 -3.24 -4.83 10.31
C PRO A 60 -1.90 -5.19 10.97
N ILE A 61 -0.77 -4.67 10.48
CA ILE A 61 0.57 -5.03 10.94
C ILE A 61 0.75 -4.82 12.46
N PRO A 62 0.56 -3.61 13.02
CA PRO A 62 0.71 -3.40 14.46
C PRO A 62 -0.27 -4.25 15.29
N VAL A 63 -1.48 -4.48 14.79
CA VAL A 63 -2.47 -5.34 15.47
C VAL A 63 -1.93 -6.76 15.59
N VAL A 64 -1.41 -7.32 14.50
CA VAL A 64 -0.84 -8.67 14.49
C VAL A 64 0.40 -8.75 15.38
N ILE A 65 1.30 -7.76 15.32
CA ILE A 65 2.50 -7.73 16.17
C ILE A 65 2.12 -7.71 17.66
N ILE A 66 1.15 -6.87 18.06
CA ILE A 66 0.66 -6.81 19.44
C ILE A 66 0.05 -8.17 19.85
N LEU A 67 -0.71 -8.82 18.97
CA LEU A 67 -1.30 -10.13 19.25
C LEU A 67 -0.26 -11.26 19.34
N LEU A 68 0.88 -11.14 18.65
CA LEU A 68 1.93 -12.17 18.62
C LEU A 68 3.08 -11.89 19.60
N ILE A 69 3.06 -10.77 20.31
CA ILE A 69 4.15 -10.37 21.20
C ILE A 69 4.45 -11.45 22.25
N GLY A 70 5.71 -11.87 22.33
CA GLY A 70 6.18 -12.91 23.26
C GLY A 70 5.71 -14.34 22.95
N ARG A 71 4.95 -14.56 21.87
CA ARG A 71 4.46 -15.90 21.46
C ARG A 71 5.35 -16.60 20.44
N LEU A 72 6.19 -15.84 19.72
CA LEU A 72 7.02 -16.35 18.63
C LEU A 72 8.45 -15.80 18.71
N PRO A 73 9.42 -16.52 18.10
CA PRO A 73 10.75 -15.98 17.85
C PRO A 73 10.70 -14.66 17.07
N ALA A 74 11.61 -13.74 17.41
CA ALA A 74 11.74 -12.45 16.74
C ALA A 74 11.90 -12.63 15.22
N GLY A 75 11.09 -11.89 14.45
CA GLY A 75 11.11 -11.91 12.98
C GLY A 75 10.00 -12.77 12.36
N ILE A 76 9.57 -13.86 13.01
CA ILE A 76 8.45 -14.69 12.51
C ILE A 76 7.13 -13.93 12.64
N ASP A 77 6.96 -13.21 13.75
CA ASP A 77 5.86 -12.29 14.00
C ASP A 77 5.72 -11.24 12.88
N VAL A 78 6.83 -10.66 12.43
CA VAL A 78 6.85 -9.71 11.31
C VAL A 78 6.44 -10.37 10.00
N MET A 79 6.95 -11.57 9.70
CA MET A 79 6.57 -12.30 8.49
C MET A 79 5.08 -12.62 8.45
N ILE A 80 4.50 -13.02 9.59
CA ILE A 80 3.06 -13.27 9.71
C ILE A 80 2.28 -11.96 9.54
N ALA A 81 2.71 -10.86 10.17
CA ALA A 81 2.07 -9.56 10.03
C ALA A 81 2.04 -9.07 8.56
N VAL A 82 3.14 -9.27 7.82
CA VAL A 82 3.20 -8.98 6.38
C VAL A 82 2.25 -9.88 5.60
N ALA A 83 2.24 -11.19 5.88
CA ALA A 83 1.33 -12.13 5.21
C ALA A 83 -0.14 -11.77 5.45
N VAL A 84 -0.49 -11.37 6.67
CA VAL A 84 -1.84 -10.87 7.01
C VAL A 84 -2.15 -9.60 6.23
N GLY A 85 -1.24 -8.63 6.18
CA GLY A 85 -1.43 -7.41 5.38
C GLY A 85 -1.68 -7.69 3.89
N ILE A 86 -0.96 -8.65 3.32
CA ILE A 86 -1.21 -9.13 1.95
C ILE A 86 -2.61 -9.75 1.83
N GLY A 87 -2.99 -10.62 2.77
CA GLY A 87 -4.31 -11.23 2.83
C GLY A 87 -5.44 -10.20 2.89
N VAL A 88 -5.28 -9.12 3.67
CA VAL A 88 -6.25 -8.02 3.73
C VAL A 88 -6.38 -7.32 2.39
N ILE A 89 -5.29 -7.08 1.65
CA ILE A 89 -5.38 -6.52 0.29
C ILE A 89 -6.19 -7.43 -0.63
N PHE A 90 -5.99 -8.76 -0.55
CA PHE A 90 -6.79 -9.70 -1.34
C PHE A 90 -8.27 -9.64 -0.99
N LEU A 91 -8.60 -9.54 0.29
CA LEU A 91 -9.98 -9.38 0.75
C LEU A 91 -10.59 -8.07 0.22
N LEU A 92 -9.86 -6.95 0.33
CA LEU A 92 -10.29 -5.66 -0.22
C LEU A 92 -10.49 -5.72 -1.74
N ARG A 93 -9.71 -6.53 -2.47
CA ARG A 93 -9.89 -6.72 -3.92
C ARG A 93 -11.18 -7.46 -4.28
N ALA A 94 -11.69 -8.28 -3.37
CA ALA A 94 -12.92 -9.03 -3.55
C ALA A 94 -14.18 -8.20 -3.23
N LEU A 95 -14.03 -7.13 -2.43
CA LEU A 95 -15.16 -6.29 -2.04
C LEU A 95 -15.65 -5.38 -3.18
N PRO A 96 -16.97 -5.13 -3.31
CA PRO A 96 -17.51 -4.28 -4.38
C PRO A 96 -17.03 -2.82 -4.31
N ALA A 97 -16.83 -2.28 -3.09
CA ALA A 97 -16.48 -0.88 -2.88
C ALA A 97 -15.01 -0.58 -3.21
N THR A 98 -14.09 -1.48 -2.85
CA THR A 98 -12.64 -1.27 -2.95
C THR A 98 -11.99 -2.11 -4.06
N GLY A 99 -12.66 -3.18 -4.50
CA GLY A 99 -12.19 -4.08 -5.54
C GLY A 99 -11.91 -3.39 -6.88
N PRO A 100 -12.87 -2.63 -7.45
CA PRO A 100 -12.63 -1.91 -8.69
C PRO A 100 -11.43 -0.96 -8.61
N LEU A 101 -11.29 -0.22 -7.50
CA LEU A 101 -10.15 0.68 -7.28
C LEU A 101 -8.81 -0.06 -7.32
N LEU A 102 -8.70 -1.17 -6.60
CA LEU A 102 -7.45 -1.92 -6.51
C LEU A 102 -7.11 -2.70 -7.80
N LYS A 103 -8.14 -3.14 -8.55
CA LYS A 103 -7.97 -3.78 -9.86
C LYS A 103 -7.53 -2.76 -10.91
N ASP A 104 -8.18 -1.61 -10.96
CA ASP A 104 -7.80 -0.50 -11.84
C ASP A 104 -6.37 -0.05 -11.55
N LEU A 105 -5.97 -0.03 -10.27
CA LEU A 105 -4.61 0.33 -9.87
C LEU A 105 -3.57 -0.67 -10.36
N HIS A 106 -3.90 -1.96 -10.33
CA HIS A 106 -3.03 -2.99 -10.86
C HIS A 106 -2.91 -2.86 -12.38
N ARG A 107 -4.05 -2.69 -13.07
CA ARG A 107 -4.09 -2.53 -14.53
C ARG A 107 -3.29 -1.33 -15.01
N ALA A 108 -3.50 -0.15 -14.43
CA ALA A 108 -2.77 1.07 -14.79
C ALA A 108 -1.26 0.94 -14.55
N ARG A 109 -0.83 0.16 -13.55
CA ARG A 109 0.58 -0.13 -13.31
C ARG A 109 1.16 -1.03 -14.39
N VAL A 110 0.44 -2.07 -14.79
CA VAL A 110 0.87 -2.98 -15.86
C VAL A 110 0.97 -2.22 -17.18
N GLU A 111 -0.05 -1.44 -17.53
CA GLU A 111 -0.06 -0.62 -18.76
C GLU A 111 1.11 0.38 -18.78
N ALA A 112 1.36 1.09 -17.68
CA ALA A 112 2.49 2.01 -17.57
C ALA A 112 3.87 1.33 -17.69
N VAL A 113 3.99 0.05 -17.30
CA VAL A 113 5.21 -0.74 -17.47
C VAL A 113 5.34 -1.22 -18.91
N MET A 114 4.25 -1.68 -19.52
CA MET A 114 4.24 -2.12 -20.93
C MET A 114 4.59 -0.97 -21.88
N GLU A 115 4.10 0.25 -21.63
CA GLU A 115 4.52 1.45 -22.39
C GLU A 115 6.02 1.75 -22.27
N ARG A 116 6.66 1.40 -21.14
CA ARG A 116 8.12 1.54 -20.99
C ARG A 116 8.90 0.48 -21.76
N LEU A 117 8.30 -0.69 -21.97
CA LEU A 117 8.92 -1.85 -22.63
C LEU A 117 8.57 -1.94 -24.13
N GLY A 118 7.61 -1.15 -24.60
CA GLY A 118 7.19 -1.11 -26.01
C GLY A 118 8.32 -0.64 -26.95
N PRO A 119 8.31 -1.06 -28.24
CA PRO A 119 9.42 -0.83 -29.16
C PRO A 119 9.69 0.67 -29.35
N ARG A 120 10.96 1.09 -29.25
CA ARG A 120 11.39 2.38 -29.81
C ARG A 120 11.05 2.38 -31.33
N PRO A 121 10.42 3.43 -31.88
CA PRO A 121 10.28 3.54 -33.33
C PRO A 121 11.67 3.43 -33.96
N PRO A 122 11.85 2.70 -35.08
CA PRO A 122 13.12 2.72 -35.78
C PRO A 122 13.43 4.17 -36.15
N GLU A 123 14.58 4.66 -35.72
CA GLU A 123 15.18 5.90 -36.18
C GLU A 123 15.18 5.86 -37.71
N SER A 124 14.27 6.61 -38.34
CA SER A 124 14.40 6.94 -39.75
C SER A 124 15.62 7.85 -39.87
N LYS A 125 16.78 7.25 -40.15
CA LYS A 125 17.99 7.99 -40.49
C LYS A 125 17.71 8.82 -41.76
N PRO A 126 18.12 10.10 -41.79
CA PRO A 126 18.03 10.95 -42.96
C PRO A 126 18.92 10.47 -44.10
#